data_AF-A0A934ZKB1-F1
#
_entry.id   AF-A0A934ZKB1-F1
#
_cell.length_a   1.000
_cell.length_b   1.000
_cell.length_c   1.000
_cell.angle_alpha   90.00
_cell.angle_beta   90.00
_cell.angle_gamma   90.00
#
_symmetry.space_group_name_H-M   'P 1'
#
loop_
_entity.id
_entity.type
_entity.pdbx_description
1 polymer ?
#
loop_
_entity_poly.entity_id
_entity_poly.type
_entity_poly.pdbx_seq_one_letter_code
_entity_poly.pdbx_strand_id
1 'polypeptide(L)'
;MRASPLRLALALCLSARSALADVTHVFTRGETFASIAERYYGNPALEPVVVAANFLHLQATPSVPTGVHLTIPSVGYHRVAAGETWERLAIRHLGDASRGPYLARINGGAFNIPPSLGAVIRLPYLLRYVVNAEEPMFEVARRFYGDRALVQFISEFNRLPSQRLARGQVLVLPLADLVLRDTAPDSPEAALITAHTAQRQVDRELPTLSQLVTRGLYVEAVVLGAQLLALDDLASPQRVVVLRSLAEAYAALDRRDLAADAFRDLLRIEPSFSPDPATTAPKVLDALSLARGTAPEQTLRPAPPTARPDTAH
;
A
#
# COMPACT_ATOMS: atom_id res chain seq x y z
N MET A 1 -5.18 52.30 -25.16
CA MET A 1 -4.27 51.54 -24.25
C MET A 1 -5.08 50.44 -23.60
N ARG A 2 -4.91 49.19 -24.04
CA ARG A 2 -5.62 48.02 -23.52
C ARG A 2 -4.70 47.33 -22.51
N ALA A 3 -5.10 47.29 -21.24
CA ALA A 3 -4.44 46.50 -20.22
C ALA A 3 -5.18 45.16 -20.08
N SER A 4 -4.54 44.07 -20.50
CA SER A 4 -4.98 42.70 -20.19
C SER A 4 -4.63 42.37 -18.74
N PRO A 5 -5.55 41.80 -17.94
CA PRO A 5 -5.17 41.19 -16.67
C PRO A 5 -4.63 39.79 -16.94
N LEU A 6 -3.32 39.63 -16.70
CA LEU A 6 -2.64 38.34 -16.63
C LEU A 6 -3.24 37.54 -15.46
N ARG A 7 -4.05 36.52 -15.76
CA ARG A 7 -4.55 35.57 -14.76
C ARG A 7 -3.40 34.63 -14.37
N LEU A 8 -2.79 34.88 -13.22
CA LEU A 8 -1.84 33.98 -12.58
C LEU A 8 -2.61 32.78 -12.03
N ALA A 9 -2.55 31.65 -12.72
CA ALA A 9 -3.04 30.38 -12.19
C ALA A 9 -2.02 29.88 -11.14
N LEU A 10 -2.36 30.05 -9.86
CA LEU A 10 -1.62 29.48 -8.74
C LEU A 10 -1.88 27.97 -8.72
N ALA A 11 -0.98 27.19 -9.32
CA ALA A 11 -0.96 25.75 -9.14
C ALA A 11 -0.59 25.44 -7.69
N LEU A 12 -1.57 25.07 -6.86
CA LEU A 12 -1.31 24.43 -5.57
C LEU A 12 -0.62 23.09 -5.86
N CYS A 13 0.71 23.07 -5.77
CA CYS A 13 1.43 21.82 -5.55
C CYS A 13 0.99 21.28 -4.18
N LEU A 14 0.02 20.36 -4.16
CA LEU A 14 -0.21 19.50 -3.00
C LEU A 14 1.10 18.75 -2.75
N SER A 15 1.88 19.21 -1.77
CA SER A 15 3.01 18.47 -1.26
C SER A 15 2.49 17.14 -0.74
N ALA A 16 3.07 16.04 -1.25
CA ALA A 16 2.82 14.71 -0.71
C ALA A 16 3.18 14.76 0.79
N ARG A 17 2.17 14.60 1.63
CA ARG A 17 2.28 14.81 3.07
C ARG A 17 2.73 13.49 3.68
N SER A 18 3.98 13.43 4.11
CA SER A 18 4.47 12.33 4.95
C SER A 18 4.17 12.70 6.40
N ALA A 19 3.38 11.86 7.07
CA ALA A 19 3.18 11.95 8.50
C ALA A 19 4.13 10.96 9.18
N LEU A 20 5.08 11.49 9.96
CA LEU A 20 5.71 10.69 11.01
C LEU A 20 4.78 10.74 12.22
N ALA A 21 4.53 9.57 12.78
CA ALA A 21 3.37 9.29 13.60
C ALA A 21 3.73 9.12 15.08
N ASP A 22 4.85 9.71 15.50
CA ASP A 22 5.33 9.57 16.87
C ASP A 22 4.29 10.14 17.83
N VAL A 23 3.74 9.27 18.68
CA VAL A 23 2.78 9.68 19.70
C VAL A 23 3.54 10.09 20.95
N THR A 24 3.14 11.20 21.55
CA THR A 24 3.69 11.61 22.84
C THR A 24 2.86 10.99 23.96
N HIS A 25 3.52 10.25 24.85
CA HIS A 25 2.91 9.66 26.04
C HIS A 25 3.49 10.31 27.31
N VAL A 26 2.64 10.70 28.25
CA VAL A 26 3.09 11.26 29.54
C VAL A 26 3.24 10.12 30.53
N PHE A 27 4.47 9.88 30.99
CA PHE A 27 4.78 8.79 31.91
C PHE A 27 4.10 8.99 33.26
N THR A 28 3.29 8.02 33.70
CA THR A 28 2.53 8.08 34.96
C THR A 28 3.11 7.17 36.04
N ARG A 29 2.68 7.38 37.29
CA ARG A 29 3.17 6.60 38.43
C ARG A 29 2.68 5.15 38.34
N GLY A 30 3.63 4.20 38.39
CA GLY A 30 3.33 2.76 38.39
C GLY A 30 3.33 2.10 37.00
N GLU A 31 3.49 2.88 35.93
CA GLU A 31 3.72 2.34 34.59
C GLU A 31 5.14 1.76 34.46
N THR A 32 5.25 0.70 33.66
CA THR A 32 6.52 0.18 33.16
C THR A 32 6.61 0.38 31.65
N PHE A 33 7.81 0.41 31.08
CA PHE A 33 7.97 0.51 29.62
C PHE A 33 7.34 -0.68 28.89
N ALA A 34 7.36 -1.88 29.49
CA ALA A 34 6.60 -3.04 29.00
C ALA A 34 5.10 -2.79 28.96
N SER A 35 4.51 -2.19 30.02
CA SER A 35 3.09 -1.86 30.03
C SER A 35 2.72 -0.78 28.99
N ILE A 36 3.62 0.16 28.71
CA ILE A 36 3.45 1.16 27.66
C ILE A 36 3.53 0.51 26.28
N ALA A 37 4.49 -0.39 26.06
CA ALA A 37 4.61 -1.14 24.81
C ALA A 37 3.38 -2.05 24.58
N GLU A 38 2.88 -2.72 25.63
CA GLU A 38 1.63 -3.47 25.57
C GLU A 38 0.44 -2.57 25.21
N ARG A 39 0.34 -1.39 25.81
CA ARG A 39 -0.74 -0.43 25.52
C ARG A 39 -0.76 0.00 24.06
N TYR A 40 0.38 0.42 23.51
CA TYR A 40 0.45 1.04 22.19
C TYR A 40 0.61 0.04 21.04
N TYR A 41 1.29 -1.09 21.26
CA TYR A 41 1.56 -2.08 20.20
C TYR A 41 0.89 -3.43 20.45
N GLY A 42 0.39 -3.68 21.67
CA GLY A 42 -0.10 -5.00 22.05
C GLY A 42 0.97 -6.06 22.19
N ASN A 43 2.22 -5.63 22.40
CA ASN A 43 3.35 -6.52 22.57
C ASN A 43 4.34 -5.93 23.58
N PRO A 44 4.47 -6.50 24.79
CA PRO A 44 5.35 -5.97 25.81
C PRO A 44 6.83 -6.16 25.45
N ALA A 45 7.15 -7.10 24.53
CA ALA A 45 8.51 -7.33 24.05
C ALA A 45 9.06 -6.16 23.22
N LEU A 46 8.23 -5.17 22.86
CA LEU A 46 8.66 -3.92 22.22
C LEU A 46 9.11 -2.86 23.24
N GLU A 47 9.16 -3.16 24.54
CA GLU A 47 9.79 -2.30 25.56
C GLU A 47 11.16 -1.74 25.13
N PRO A 48 12.11 -2.54 24.60
CA PRO A 48 13.42 -2.04 24.22
C PRO A 48 13.37 -0.94 23.15
N VAL A 49 12.35 -0.95 22.29
CA VAL A 49 12.14 0.09 21.27
C VAL A 49 11.73 1.40 21.93
N VAL A 50 10.80 1.37 22.89
CA VAL A 50 10.36 2.55 23.65
C VAL A 50 11.54 3.12 24.44
N VAL A 51 12.29 2.27 25.14
CA VAL A 51 13.48 2.68 25.90
C VAL A 51 14.53 3.31 24.99
N ALA A 52 14.84 2.68 23.86
CA ALA A 52 15.86 3.16 22.92
C ALA A 52 15.46 4.46 22.20
N ALA A 53 14.20 4.59 21.78
CA ALA A 53 13.69 5.80 21.14
C ALA A 53 13.77 7.04 22.04
N ASN A 54 13.74 6.83 23.36
CA ASN A 54 13.88 7.87 24.37
C ASN A 54 15.30 7.95 24.97
N PHE A 55 16.28 7.24 24.39
CA PHE A 55 17.69 7.20 24.83
C PHE A 55 17.91 6.76 26.29
N LEU A 56 16.93 6.08 26.89
CA LEU A 56 16.96 5.69 28.30
C LEU A 56 17.93 4.52 28.54
N HIS A 57 18.25 3.74 27.52
CA HIS A 57 19.23 2.65 27.58
C HIS A 57 20.67 3.12 27.79
N LEU A 58 20.93 4.43 27.67
CA LEU A 58 22.24 5.04 27.97
C LEU A 58 22.45 5.31 29.46
N GLN A 59 21.39 5.21 30.26
CA GLN A 59 21.44 5.45 31.70
C GLN A 59 21.81 4.16 32.45
N ALA A 60 22.68 4.26 33.45
CA ALA A 60 23.04 3.12 34.29
C ALA A 60 21.86 2.60 35.13
N THR A 61 20.90 3.47 35.45
CA THR A 61 19.65 3.13 36.11
C THR A 61 18.54 3.93 35.43
N PRO A 62 17.83 3.37 34.44
CA PRO A 62 16.75 4.07 33.76
C PRO A 62 15.63 4.34 34.76
N SER A 63 15.57 5.57 35.27
CA SER A 63 14.45 6.04 36.10
C SER A 63 13.88 7.29 35.47
N VAL A 64 12.61 7.22 35.07
CA VAL A 64 11.91 8.36 34.47
C VAL A 64 10.97 8.96 35.52
N PRO A 65 11.12 10.26 35.86
CA PRO A 65 10.16 10.95 36.71
C PRO A 65 8.76 10.93 36.10
N THR A 66 7.74 10.89 36.97
CA THR A 66 6.35 11.10 36.53
C THR A 66 6.20 12.46 35.84
N GLY A 67 5.43 12.51 34.75
CA GLY A 67 5.19 13.72 33.97
C GLY A 67 6.14 13.93 32.79
N VAL A 68 7.15 13.08 32.61
CA VAL A 68 8.02 13.15 31.43
C VAL A 68 7.27 12.69 30.18
N HIS A 69 7.47 13.44 29.10
CA HIS A 69 6.95 13.12 27.78
C HIS A 69 7.88 12.10 27.10
N LEU A 70 7.35 10.92 26.82
CA LEU A 70 7.99 9.86 26.07
C LEU A 70 7.52 9.89 24.62
N THR A 71 8.45 9.73 23.70
CA THR A 71 8.17 9.44 22.30
C THR A 71 7.80 7.96 22.17
N ILE A 72 6.62 7.69 21.61
CA ILE A 72 6.15 6.36 21.24
C ILE A 72 6.33 6.24 19.72
N PRO A 73 7.38 5.53 19.26
CA PRO A 73 7.73 5.48 17.85
C PRO A 73 6.73 4.68 17.02
N SER A 74 6.49 5.11 15.79
CA SER A 74 5.57 4.40 14.92
C SER A 74 5.96 4.54 13.44
N VAL A 75 5.41 3.63 12.63
CA VAL A 75 5.60 3.69 11.18
C VAL A 75 4.91 4.91 10.59
N GLY A 76 5.51 5.49 9.56
CA GLY A 76 4.86 6.53 8.76
C GLY A 76 4.03 5.94 7.62
N TYR A 77 3.19 6.77 7.02
CA TYR A 77 2.48 6.44 5.79
C TYR A 77 2.68 7.53 4.75
N HIS A 78 2.73 7.12 3.48
CA HIS A 78 2.93 8.02 2.36
C HIS A 78 2.06 7.61 1.18
N ARG A 79 1.33 8.56 0.60
CA ARG A 79 0.60 8.35 -0.64
C ARG A 79 1.49 8.65 -1.84
N VAL A 80 1.69 7.65 -2.67
CA VAL A 80 2.57 7.69 -3.83
C VAL A 80 2.03 8.67 -4.87
N ALA A 81 2.88 9.61 -5.27
CA ALA A 81 2.60 10.59 -6.31
C ALA A 81 3.14 10.15 -7.68
N ALA A 82 2.73 10.86 -8.74
CA ALA A 82 3.14 10.53 -10.10
C ALA A 82 4.65 10.64 -10.28
N GLY A 83 5.25 9.62 -10.90
CA GLY A 83 6.68 9.56 -11.18
C GLY A 83 7.58 9.27 -9.97
N GLU A 84 7.03 8.93 -8.81
CA GLU A 84 7.84 8.49 -7.68
C GLU A 84 8.43 7.09 -7.92
N THR A 85 9.70 6.92 -7.52
CA THR A 85 10.41 5.64 -7.55
C THR A 85 10.80 5.25 -6.13
N TRP A 86 11.03 3.96 -5.90
CA TRP A 86 11.52 3.47 -4.60
C TRP A 86 12.83 4.14 -4.19
N GLU A 87 13.72 4.41 -5.14
CA GLU A 87 14.98 5.11 -4.90
C GLU A 87 14.75 6.53 -4.39
N ARG A 88 13.90 7.32 -5.06
CA ARG A 88 13.60 8.70 -4.65
C ARG A 88 12.90 8.77 -3.30
N LEU A 89 11.99 7.82 -3.04
CA LEU A 89 11.31 7.70 -1.75
C LEU A 89 12.29 7.30 -0.64
N ALA A 90 13.24 6.41 -0.92
CA ALA A 90 14.25 6.01 0.04
C ALA A 90 15.26 7.13 0.33
N ILE A 91 15.67 7.93 -0.66
CA ILE A 91 16.44 9.15 -0.42
C ILE A 91 15.68 10.08 0.53
N ARG A 92 14.40 10.34 0.24
CA ARG A 92 13.60 11.31 1.00
C ARG A 92 13.31 10.85 2.43
N HIS A 93 12.91 9.60 2.62
CA HIS A 93 12.38 9.10 3.90
C HIS A 93 13.37 8.23 4.66
N LEU A 94 14.24 7.53 3.94
CA LEU A 94 15.23 6.64 4.53
C LEU A 94 16.64 7.24 4.47
N GLY A 95 16.80 8.44 3.90
CA GLY A 95 18.07 9.16 3.80
C GLY A 95 19.03 8.63 2.74
N ASP A 96 18.70 7.55 2.02
CA ASP A 96 19.59 6.97 1.02
C ASP A 96 18.88 6.11 -0.05
N ALA A 97 19.31 6.26 -1.31
CA ALA A 97 18.88 5.50 -2.47
C ALA A 97 19.00 3.97 -2.31
N SER A 98 20.10 3.49 -1.72
CA SER A 98 20.38 2.06 -1.56
C SER A 98 19.42 1.37 -0.59
N ARG A 99 18.60 2.13 0.13
CA ARG A 99 17.53 1.60 1.01
C ARG A 99 16.20 1.38 0.26
N GLY A 100 16.15 1.73 -1.02
CA GLY A 100 15.00 1.50 -1.92
C GLY A 100 14.54 0.05 -2.00
N PRO A 101 15.44 -0.95 -2.18
CA PRO A 101 15.03 -2.36 -2.22
C PRO A 101 14.34 -2.83 -0.93
N TYR A 102 14.81 -2.35 0.23
CA TYR A 102 14.16 -2.64 1.50
C TYR A 102 12.77 -2.00 1.59
N LEU A 103 12.63 -0.73 1.20
CA LEU A 103 11.35 -0.01 1.20
C LEU A 103 10.32 -0.67 0.27
N ALA A 104 10.74 -1.12 -0.92
CA ALA A 104 9.89 -1.87 -1.84
C ALA A 104 9.41 -3.19 -1.19
N ARG A 105 10.34 -3.96 -0.62
CA ARG A 105 10.06 -5.27 -0.03
C ARG A 105 9.05 -5.22 1.12
N ILE A 106 9.18 -4.28 2.06
CA ILE A 106 8.25 -4.17 3.19
C ILE A 106 6.83 -3.77 2.75
N ASN A 107 6.70 -3.19 1.55
CA ASN A 107 5.43 -2.83 0.93
C ASN A 107 4.94 -3.87 -0.09
N GLY A 108 5.57 -5.05 -0.17
CA GLY A 108 5.20 -6.11 -1.11
C GLY A 108 5.52 -5.81 -2.57
N GLY A 109 6.32 -4.78 -2.85
CA GLY A 109 6.73 -4.38 -4.19
C GLY A 109 8.08 -4.96 -4.62
N ALA A 110 8.34 -4.90 -5.92
CA ALA A 110 9.65 -5.17 -6.50
C ALA A 110 10.41 -3.85 -6.73
N PHE A 111 11.71 -3.81 -6.43
CA PHE A 111 12.50 -2.58 -6.52
C PHE A 111 12.57 -1.99 -7.95
N ASN A 112 12.63 -2.85 -8.96
CA ASN A 112 12.67 -2.46 -10.37
C ASN A 112 11.30 -2.04 -10.94
N ILE A 113 10.22 -2.18 -10.16
CA ILE A 113 8.88 -1.75 -10.55
C ILE A 113 8.51 -0.56 -9.65
N PRO A 114 8.28 0.64 -10.22
CA PRO A 114 7.89 1.79 -9.43
C PRO A 114 6.64 1.52 -8.57
N PRO A 115 6.54 2.14 -7.38
CA PRO A 115 5.32 2.07 -6.60
C PRO A 115 4.14 2.63 -7.40
N SER A 116 2.97 2.06 -7.20
CA SER A 116 1.79 2.44 -7.96
C SER A 116 1.29 3.82 -7.57
N LEU A 117 0.95 4.65 -8.56
CA LEU A 117 0.32 5.95 -8.34
C LEU A 117 -0.92 5.80 -7.44
N GLY A 118 -0.98 6.63 -6.39
CA GLY A 118 -2.07 6.67 -5.41
C GLY A 118 -2.02 5.59 -4.33
N ALA A 119 -1.13 4.59 -4.45
CA ALA A 119 -0.92 3.60 -3.41
C ALA A 119 -0.46 4.27 -2.11
N VAL A 120 -0.88 3.73 -0.97
CA VAL A 120 -0.41 4.19 0.34
C VAL A 120 0.60 3.19 0.85
N ILE A 121 1.85 3.61 0.91
CA ILE A 121 2.97 2.79 1.38
C ILE A 121 3.26 3.09 2.84
N ARG A 122 3.74 2.07 3.54
CA ARG A 122 4.30 2.16 4.88
C ARG A 122 5.76 2.58 4.82
N LEU A 123 6.13 3.52 5.69
CA LEU A 123 7.49 3.97 5.92
C LEU A 123 7.98 3.40 7.27
N PRO A 124 9.14 2.74 7.32
CA PRO A 124 9.67 2.18 8.55
C PRO A 124 10.11 3.30 9.50
N TYR A 125 9.92 3.12 10.80
CA TYR A 125 10.52 4.02 11.80
C TYR A 125 12.03 3.79 11.84
N LEU A 126 12.82 4.85 11.75
CA LEU A 126 14.28 4.76 11.77
C LEU A 126 14.81 4.98 13.17
N LEU A 127 14.85 3.91 13.98
CA LEU A 127 15.36 3.98 15.33
C LEU A 127 16.87 4.24 15.33
N ARG A 128 17.29 5.36 15.96
CA ARG A 128 18.70 5.68 16.17
C ARG A 128 19.18 5.04 17.47
N TYR A 129 19.80 3.88 17.36
CA TYR A 129 20.33 3.14 18.50
C TYR A 129 21.80 3.46 18.73
N VAL A 130 22.14 3.95 19.92
CA VAL A 130 23.52 4.15 20.35
C VAL A 130 23.99 2.92 21.12
N VAL A 131 25.04 2.26 20.64
CA VAL A 131 25.61 1.06 21.28
C VAL A 131 26.23 1.45 22.62
N ASN A 132 25.69 0.90 23.73
CA ASN A 132 26.09 1.29 25.09
C ASN A 132 27.18 0.39 25.70
N ALA A 133 27.34 -0.82 25.18
CA ALA A 133 28.32 -1.82 25.61
C ALA A 133 28.86 -2.60 24.40
N GLU A 134 29.93 -3.37 24.59
CA GLU A 134 30.46 -4.31 23.57
C GLU A 134 29.53 -5.53 23.42
N GLU A 135 28.27 -5.29 23.05
CA GLU A 135 27.33 -6.36 22.75
C GLU A 135 27.48 -6.82 21.28
N PRO A 136 27.33 -8.13 21.01
CA PRO A 136 27.39 -8.61 19.64
C PRO A 136 26.14 -8.22 18.85
N MET A 137 26.31 -7.98 17.54
CA MET A 137 25.21 -7.56 16.63
C MET A 137 23.99 -8.49 16.67
N PHE A 138 24.17 -9.80 16.90
CA PHE A 138 23.05 -10.73 16.94
C PHE A 138 22.12 -10.52 18.15
N GLU A 139 22.62 -9.99 19.27
CA GLU A 139 21.75 -9.61 20.39
C GLU A 139 20.99 -8.31 20.10
N VAL A 140 21.60 -7.37 19.36
CA VAL A 140 20.87 -6.19 18.82
C VAL A 140 19.77 -6.64 17.86
N ALA A 141 20.09 -7.57 16.95
CA ALA A 141 19.12 -8.12 16.00
C ALA A 141 17.94 -8.80 16.72
N ARG A 142 18.23 -9.68 17.68
CA ARG A 142 17.21 -10.32 18.52
C ARG A 142 16.38 -9.31 19.30
N ARG A 143 17.00 -8.30 19.91
CA ARG A 143 16.33 -7.32 20.78
C ARG A 143 15.32 -6.47 20.01
N PHE A 144 15.66 -6.02 18.80
CA PHE A 144 14.83 -5.07 18.06
C PHE A 144 13.98 -5.70 16.96
N TYR A 145 14.35 -6.88 16.46
CA TYR A 145 13.63 -7.57 15.40
C TYR A 145 13.11 -8.96 15.80
N GLY A 146 13.46 -9.47 16.99
CA GLY A 146 13.12 -10.82 17.42
C GLY A 146 13.94 -11.92 16.75
N ASP A 147 14.79 -11.59 15.77
CA ASP A 147 15.53 -12.56 14.96
C ASP A 147 17.05 -12.27 14.95
N ARG A 148 17.83 -13.23 15.44
CA ARG A 148 19.30 -13.20 15.46
C ARG A 148 19.90 -13.23 14.05
N ALA A 149 19.18 -13.76 13.06
CA ALA A 149 19.67 -13.90 11.69
C ALA A 149 19.74 -12.56 10.92
N LEU A 150 19.14 -11.50 11.45
CA LEU A 150 19.10 -10.18 10.80
C LEU A 150 20.40 -9.34 10.95
N VAL A 151 21.49 -9.95 11.41
CA VAL A 151 22.81 -9.31 11.50
C VAL A 151 23.26 -8.74 10.16
N GLN A 152 23.16 -9.53 9.09
CA GLN A 152 23.59 -9.08 7.75
C GLN A 152 22.74 -7.91 7.26
N PHE A 153 21.44 -7.96 7.49
CA PHE A 153 20.53 -6.86 7.17
C PHE A 153 20.93 -5.57 7.90
N ILE A 154 21.21 -5.62 9.20
CA ILE A 154 21.63 -4.43 9.97
C ILE A 154 22.94 -3.87 9.41
N SER A 155 23.92 -4.74 9.12
CA SER A 155 25.21 -4.32 8.54
C SER A 155 25.04 -3.65 7.18
N GLU A 156 24.26 -4.23 6.27
CA GLU A 156 24.01 -3.67 4.94
C GLU A 156 23.24 -2.34 5.01
N PHE A 157 22.18 -2.29 5.83
CA PHE A 157 21.37 -1.08 5.98
C PHE A 157 22.17 0.11 6.53
N ASN A 158 23.14 -0.19 7.41
CA ASN A 158 24.03 0.79 8.03
C ASN A 158 25.38 0.96 7.30
N ARG A 159 25.62 0.21 6.21
CA ARG A 159 26.89 0.20 5.45
C ARG A 159 28.11 -0.01 6.34
N LEU A 160 28.00 -0.94 7.28
CA LEU A 160 29.07 -1.19 8.23
C LEU A 160 30.19 -2.00 7.57
N PRO A 161 31.47 -1.62 7.79
CA PRO A 161 32.60 -2.38 7.27
C PRO A 161 32.81 -3.71 8.01
N SER A 162 32.24 -3.86 9.21
CA SER A 162 32.28 -5.11 9.97
C SER A 162 31.04 -5.25 10.87
N GLN A 163 30.78 -6.46 11.33
CA GLN A 163 29.71 -6.76 12.30
C GLN A 163 30.11 -6.51 13.76
N ARG A 164 31.37 -6.12 14.03
CA ARG A 164 31.80 -5.76 15.38
C ARG A 164 31.25 -4.39 15.73
N LEU A 165 30.58 -4.31 16.88
CA LEU A 165 30.01 -3.07 17.39
C LEU A 165 30.98 -2.41 18.36
N ALA A 166 31.22 -1.12 18.17
CA ALA A 166 31.98 -0.30 19.10
C ALA A 166 31.03 0.45 20.04
N ARG A 167 31.43 0.63 21.30
CA ARG A 167 30.70 1.51 22.22
C ARG A 167 30.62 2.93 21.65
N GLY A 168 29.43 3.53 21.72
CA GLY A 168 29.13 4.86 21.16
C GLY A 168 28.81 4.85 19.67
N GLN A 169 28.98 3.73 18.97
CA GLN A 169 28.55 3.60 17.57
C GLN A 169 27.04 3.79 17.45
N VAL A 170 26.62 4.55 16.44
CA VAL A 170 25.20 4.77 16.15
C VAL A 170 24.76 3.85 15.03
N LEU A 171 23.71 3.08 15.28
CA LEU A 171 23.01 2.27 14.30
C LEU A 171 21.66 2.90 13.99
N VAL A 172 21.26 2.84 12.72
CA VAL A 172 19.90 3.10 12.26
C VAL A 172 19.22 1.76 12.06
N LEU A 173 18.20 1.49 12.86
CA LEU A 173 17.43 0.26 12.84
C LEU A 173 16.04 0.55 12.25
N PRO A 174 15.77 0.15 11.00
CA PRO A 174 14.46 0.38 10.39
C PRO A 174 13.42 -0.62 10.89
N LEU A 175 12.41 -0.12 11.60
CA LEU A 175 11.34 -0.91 12.21
C LEU A 175 10.03 -0.70 11.45
N ALA A 176 9.64 -1.70 10.64
CA ALA A 176 8.45 -1.64 9.77
C ALA A 176 7.16 -2.16 10.44
N ASP A 177 7.28 -2.69 11.65
CA ASP A 177 6.19 -3.36 12.38
C ASP A 177 5.72 -2.58 13.62
N LEU A 178 6.19 -1.34 13.80
CA LEU A 178 5.72 -0.43 14.86
C LEU A 178 4.38 0.21 14.48
N VAL A 179 3.35 -0.61 14.32
CA VAL A 179 1.98 -0.17 14.04
C VAL A 179 1.27 0.05 15.37
N LEU A 180 0.74 1.26 15.58
CA LEU A 180 -0.05 1.58 16.76
C LEU A 180 -1.39 0.85 16.71
N ARG A 181 -1.83 0.33 17.87
CA ARG A 181 -3.13 -0.32 18.03
C ARG A 181 -4.27 0.70 17.89
N ASP A 182 -4.10 1.86 18.50
CA ASP A 182 -5.06 2.96 18.48
C ASP A 182 -4.41 4.21 17.86
N THR A 183 -5.06 4.78 16.87
CA THR A 183 -4.71 6.09 16.29
C THR A 183 -5.88 7.03 16.39
N ALA A 184 -5.62 8.33 16.49
CA ALA A 184 -6.68 9.33 16.59
C ALA A 184 -7.54 9.30 15.31
N PRO A 185 -8.86 9.00 15.39
CA PRO A 185 -9.68 8.63 14.24
C PRO A 185 -9.82 9.74 13.19
N ASP A 186 -9.73 11.00 13.60
CA ASP A 186 -9.88 12.18 12.70
C ASP A 186 -8.54 12.80 12.27
N SER A 187 -7.43 12.10 12.50
CA SER A 187 -6.12 12.58 12.04
C SER A 187 -5.95 12.37 10.52
N PRO A 188 -5.20 13.24 9.81
CA PRO A 188 -4.86 13.00 8.41
C PRO A 188 -4.09 11.68 8.19
N GLU A 189 -3.43 11.20 9.25
CA GLU A 189 -2.75 9.91 9.26
C GLU A 189 -3.71 8.73 9.33
N ALA A 190 -4.80 8.81 10.11
CA ALA A 190 -5.82 7.78 10.18
C ALA A 190 -6.42 7.49 8.79
N ALA A 191 -6.63 8.52 7.96
CA ALA A 191 -7.07 8.33 6.58
C ALA A 191 -6.06 7.51 5.75
N LEU A 192 -4.76 7.74 5.92
CA LEU A 192 -3.71 6.96 5.25
C LEU A 192 -3.63 5.53 5.78
N ILE A 193 -3.78 5.33 7.09
CA ILE A 193 -3.82 3.99 7.70
C ILE A 193 -5.01 3.18 7.17
N THR A 194 -6.19 3.79 7.12
CA THR A 194 -7.40 3.17 6.54
C THR A 194 -7.18 2.79 5.09
N ALA A 195 -6.66 3.72 4.27
CA ALA A 195 -6.35 3.44 2.87
C ALA A 195 -5.32 2.31 2.69
N HIS A 196 -4.24 2.31 3.47
CA HIS A 196 -3.25 1.22 3.46
C HIS A 196 -3.87 -0.12 3.86
N THR A 197 -4.71 -0.13 4.90
CA THR A 197 -5.37 -1.35 5.38
C THR A 197 -6.35 -1.91 4.34
N ALA A 198 -7.14 -1.05 3.70
CA ALA A 198 -8.03 -1.42 2.60
C ALA A 198 -7.24 -2.00 1.42
N GLN A 199 -6.13 -1.38 1.02
CA GLN A 199 -5.25 -1.91 -0.04
C GLN A 199 -4.72 -3.31 0.31
N ARG A 200 -4.28 -3.53 1.56
CA ARG A 200 -3.80 -4.85 1.99
C ARG A 200 -4.91 -5.90 2.06
N GLN A 201 -6.13 -5.50 2.39
CA GLN A 201 -7.29 -6.38 2.32
C GLN A 201 -7.57 -6.80 0.88
N VAL A 202 -7.59 -5.84 -0.05
CA VAL A 202 -7.79 -6.11 -1.48
C VAL A 202 -6.72 -7.08 -2.00
N ASP A 203 -5.44 -6.84 -1.71
CA ASP A 203 -4.33 -7.73 -2.12
C ASP A 203 -4.56 -9.19 -1.74
N ARG A 204 -5.19 -9.45 -0.58
CA ARG A 204 -5.48 -10.81 -0.11
C ARG A 204 -6.64 -11.47 -0.85
N GLU A 205 -7.59 -10.67 -1.33
CA GLU A 205 -8.79 -11.14 -2.02
C GLU A 205 -8.61 -11.27 -3.54
N LEU A 206 -7.65 -10.54 -4.13
CA LEU A 206 -7.38 -10.62 -5.58
C LEU A 206 -7.11 -12.05 -6.11
N PRO A 207 -6.34 -12.91 -5.40
CA PRO A 207 -6.17 -14.30 -5.81
C PRO A 207 -7.49 -15.08 -5.82
N THR A 208 -8.34 -14.88 -4.81
CA THR A 208 -9.68 -15.50 -4.74
C THR A 208 -10.54 -15.06 -5.92
N LEU A 209 -10.59 -13.76 -6.20
CA LEU A 209 -11.33 -13.22 -7.35
C LEU A 209 -10.84 -13.83 -8.67
N SER A 210 -9.52 -13.88 -8.87
CA SER A 210 -8.91 -14.47 -10.06
C SER A 210 -9.25 -15.96 -10.21
N GLN A 211 -9.28 -16.69 -9.09
CA GLN A 211 -9.64 -18.11 -9.05
C GLN A 211 -11.11 -18.35 -9.37
N LEU A 212 -12.03 -17.50 -8.90
CA LEU A 212 -13.46 -17.59 -9.23
C LEU A 212 -13.68 -17.45 -10.74
N VAL A 213 -13.05 -16.45 -11.37
CA VAL A 213 -13.13 -16.26 -12.84
C VAL A 213 -12.55 -17.46 -13.59
N THR A 214 -11.39 -17.95 -13.17
CA THR A 214 -10.71 -19.10 -13.82
C THR A 214 -11.54 -20.38 -13.71
N ARG A 215 -12.28 -20.56 -12.61
CA ARG A 215 -13.15 -21.72 -12.38
C ARG A 215 -14.54 -21.60 -13.00
N GLY A 216 -14.85 -20.48 -13.64
CA GLY A 216 -16.17 -20.22 -14.21
C GLY A 216 -17.25 -19.87 -13.19
N LEU A 217 -16.87 -19.54 -11.95
CA LEU A 217 -17.76 -19.10 -10.87
C LEU A 217 -18.03 -17.59 -11.01
N TYR A 218 -18.68 -17.22 -12.12
CA TYR A 218 -18.78 -15.82 -12.55
C TYR A 218 -19.74 -14.99 -11.69
N VAL A 219 -20.79 -15.59 -11.14
CA VAL A 219 -21.73 -14.86 -10.27
C VAL A 219 -21.02 -14.45 -8.98
N GLU A 220 -20.30 -15.37 -8.35
CA GLU A 220 -19.49 -15.13 -7.16
C GLU A 220 -18.37 -14.12 -7.45
N ALA A 221 -17.72 -14.22 -8.62
CA ALA A 221 -16.71 -13.26 -9.05
C ALA A 221 -17.29 -11.84 -9.17
N VAL A 222 -18.51 -11.68 -9.69
CA VAL A 222 -19.19 -10.38 -9.75
C VAL A 222 -19.47 -9.83 -8.37
N VAL A 223 -19.98 -10.65 -7.45
CA VAL A 223 -20.26 -10.22 -6.07
C VAL A 223 -18.99 -9.75 -5.38
N LEU A 224 -17.93 -10.55 -5.41
CA LEU A 224 -16.66 -10.20 -4.76
C LEU A 224 -16.02 -8.98 -5.45
N GLY A 225 -15.98 -8.94 -6.78
CA GLY A 225 -15.41 -7.82 -7.52
C GLY A 225 -16.13 -6.50 -7.23
N ALA A 226 -17.45 -6.50 -7.16
CA ALA A 226 -18.24 -5.31 -6.81
C ALA A 226 -17.97 -4.85 -5.36
N GLN A 227 -17.87 -5.78 -4.42
CA GLN A 227 -17.49 -5.48 -3.03
C GLN A 227 -16.09 -4.86 -2.94
N LEU A 228 -15.12 -5.39 -3.69
CA LEU A 228 -13.77 -4.84 -3.73
C LEU A 228 -13.73 -3.45 -4.37
N LEU A 229 -14.51 -3.19 -5.43
CA LEU A 229 -14.61 -1.84 -6.01
C LEU A 229 -15.31 -0.82 -5.13
N ALA A 230 -16.18 -1.28 -4.23
CA ALA A 230 -16.87 -0.42 -3.27
C ALA A 230 -15.97 0.07 -2.14
N LEU A 231 -14.79 -0.53 -1.94
CA LEU A 231 -13.79 -0.01 -1.01
C LEU A 231 -13.22 1.30 -1.58
N ASP A 232 -13.17 2.33 -0.76
CA ASP A 232 -12.49 3.57 -1.12
C ASP A 232 -10.97 3.33 -1.25
N ASP A 233 -10.30 4.14 -2.08
CA ASP A 233 -8.83 4.22 -2.12
C ASP A 233 -8.03 2.99 -2.63
N LEU A 234 -8.60 2.17 -3.53
CA LEU A 234 -7.82 1.14 -4.24
C LEU A 234 -6.66 1.76 -5.04
N ALA A 235 -5.50 1.12 -4.97
CA ALA A 235 -4.38 1.45 -5.84
C ALA A 235 -4.74 1.15 -7.31
N SER A 236 -4.17 1.93 -8.23
CA SER A 236 -4.50 1.83 -9.66
C SER A 236 -4.38 0.39 -10.22
N PRO A 237 -3.31 -0.38 -9.93
CA PRO A 237 -3.19 -1.75 -10.44
C PRO A 237 -4.21 -2.72 -9.85
N GLN A 238 -4.56 -2.58 -8.57
CA GLN A 238 -5.59 -3.41 -7.95
C GLN A 238 -6.93 -3.19 -8.65
N ARG A 239 -7.27 -1.93 -8.91
CA ARG A 239 -8.50 -1.57 -9.63
C ARG A 239 -8.50 -2.15 -11.04
N VAL A 240 -7.37 -2.14 -11.75
CA VAL A 240 -7.26 -2.79 -13.08
C VAL A 240 -7.54 -4.29 -13.00
N VAL A 241 -6.96 -5.00 -12.02
CA VAL A 241 -7.20 -6.45 -11.84
C VAL A 241 -8.67 -6.73 -11.56
N VAL A 242 -9.30 -5.96 -10.67
CA VAL A 242 -10.73 -6.14 -10.35
C VAL A 242 -11.62 -5.84 -11.56
N LEU A 243 -11.39 -4.73 -12.25
CA LEU A 243 -12.17 -4.35 -13.44
C LEU A 243 -12.02 -5.36 -14.57
N ARG A 244 -10.82 -5.90 -14.78
CA ARG A 244 -10.57 -6.97 -15.76
C ARG A 244 -11.38 -8.22 -15.41
N SER A 245 -11.29 -8.69 -14.16
CA SER A 245 -12.01 -9.87 -13.69
C SER A 245 -13.53 -9.70 -13.80
N LEU A 246 -14.04 -8.50 -13.48
CA LEU A 246 -15.46 -8.17 -13.65
C LEU A 246 -15.88 -8.15 -15.13
N ALA A 247 -15.08 -7.55 -16.01
CA ALA A 247 -15.36 -7.52 -17.43
C ALA A 247 -15.42 -8.94 -18.03
N GLU A 248 -14.49 -9.81 -17.64
CA GLU A 248 -14.49 -11.23 -18.02
C GLU A 248 -15.73 -11.96 -17.49
N ALA A 249 -16.08 -11.77 -16.22
CA ALA A 249 -17.26 -12.40 -15.61
C ALA A 249 -18.58 -11.91 -16.24
N TYR A 250 -18.74 -10.61 -16.48
CA TYR A 250 -19.91 -10.06 -17.15
C TYR A 250 -20.05 -10.57 -18.59
N ALA A 251 -18.95 -10.66 -19.34
CA ALA A 251 -18.97 -11.21 -20.69
C ALA A 251 -19.37 -12.69 -20.71
N ALA A 252 -18.91 -13.47 -19.72
CA ALA A 252 -19.30 -14.87 -19.58
C ALA A 252 -20.78 -15.06 -19.19
N LEU A 253 -21.35 -14.09 -18.45
CA LEU A 253 -22.77 -14.03 -18.07
C LEU A 253 -23.67 -13.36 -19.14
N ASP A 254 -23.16 -13.15 -20.35
CA ASP A 254 -23.87 -12.49 -21.47
C ASP A 254 -24.35 -11.05 -21.15
N ARG A 255 -23.72 -10.40 -20.17
CA ARG A 255 -23.92 -8.98 -19.82
C ARG A 255 -22.91 -8.09 -20.53
N ARG A 256 -23.02 -8.04 -21.87
CA ARG A 256 -22.10 -7.32 -22.75
C ARG A 256 -22.01 -5.82 -22.44
N ASP A 257 -23.12 -5.22 -22.04
CA ASP A 257 -23.24 -3.84 -21.58
C ASP A 257 -22.32 -3.56 -20.39
N LEU A 258 -22.47 -4.33 -19.31
CA LEU A 258 -21.68 -4.19 -18.08
C LEU A 258 -20.21 -4.54 -18.29
N ALA A 259 -19.93 -5.53 -19.14
CA ALA A 259 -18.55 -5.87 -19.51
C ALA A 259 -17.86 -4.69 -20.21
N ALA A 260 -18.57 -4.02 -21.13
CA ALA A 260 -18.05 -2.84 -21.81
C ALA A 260 -17.90 -1.63 -20.86
N ASP A 261 -18.81 -1.45 -19.89
CA ASP A 261 -18.67 -0.44 -18.83
C ASP A 261 -17.37 -0.65 -18.03
N ALA A 262 -17.15 -1.87 -17.54
CA ALA A 262 -15.95 -2.23 -16.78
C ALA A 262 -14.66 -2.02 -17.59
N PHE A 263 -14.67 -2.37 -18.89
CA PHE A 263 -13.53 -2.09 -19.77
C PHE A 263 -13.30 -0.60 -20.03
N ARG A 264 -14.36 0.22 -20.15
CA ARG A 264 -14.20 1.67 -20.27
C ARG A 264 -13.55 2.27 -19.02
N ASP A 265 -13.93 1.78 -17.85
CA ASP A 265 -13.30 2.20 -16.60
C ASP A 265 -11.85 1.73 -16.51
N LEU A 266 -11.54 0.53 -16.98
CA LEU A 266 -10.17 0.01 -17.04
C LEU A 266 -9.30 0.86 -17.98
N LEU A 267 -9.78 1.15 -19.19
CA LEU A 267 -9.05 1.93 -20.20
C LEU A 267 -8.79 3.38 -19.77
N ARG A 268 -9.59 3.93 -18.84
CA ARG A 268 -9.32 5.24 -18.24
C ARG A 268 -8.06 5.21 -17.36
N ILE A 269 -7.75 4.07 -16.76
CA ILE A 269 -6.57 3.86 -15.91
C ILE A 269 -5.38 3.41 -16.77
N GLU A 270 -5.60 2.46 -17.67
CA GLU A 270 -4.58 1.89 -18.54
C GLU A 270 -5.03 1.95 -20.02
N PRO A 271 -4.82 3.09 -20.71
CA PRO A 271 -5.27 3.27 -22.10
C PRO A 271 -4.65 2.28 -23.09
N SER A 272 -3.46 1.77 -22.78
CA SER A 272 -2.71 0.80 -23.60
C SER A 272 -3.12 -0.65 -23.36
N PHE A 273 -4.06 -0.93 -22.44
CA PHE A 273 -4.46 -2.30 -22.12
C PHE A 273 -4.92 -3.05 -23.36
N SER A 274 -4.30 -4.21 -23.63
CA SER A 274 -4.66 -5.11 -24.72
C SER A 274 -4.45 -6.56 -24.29
N PRO A 275 -5.51 -7.37 -24.17
CA PRO A 275 -5.37 -8.79 -23.86
C PRO A 275 -4.90 -9.57 -25.10
N ASP A 276 -4.31 -10.76 -24.88
CA ASP A 276 -3.88 -11.66 -25.95
C ASP A 276 -5.11 -12.33 -26.61
N PRO A 277 -5.38 -12.09 -27.91
CA PRO A 277 -6.53 -12.68 -28.60
C PRO A 277 -6.51 -14.20 -28.66
N ALA A 278 -5.34 -14.85 -28.57
CA ALA A 278 -5.24 -16.31 -28.66
C ALA A 278 -5.73 -17.02 -27.39
N THR A 279 -5.65 -16.35 -26.24
CA THR A 279 -5.99 -16.90 -24.93
C THR A 279 -7.25 -16.28 -24.32
N THR A 280 -7.79 -15.23 -24.94
CA THR A 280 -8.97 -14.49 -24.44
C THR A 280 -10.23 -14.90 -25.17
N ALA A 281 -11.30 -15.17 -24.43
CA ALA A 281 -12.58 -15.61 -25.01
C ALA A 281 -13.17 -14.56 -25.98
N PRO A 282 -13.79 -14.97 -27.10
CA PRO A 282 -14.34 -14.04 -28.10
C PRO A 282 -15.33 -13.03 -27.51
N LYS A 283 -16.21 -13.46 -26.60
CA LYS A 283 -17.18 -12.57 -25.92
C LYS A 283 -16.50 -11.42 -25.15
N VAL A 284 -15.31 -11.68 -24.58
CA VAL A 284 -14.52 -10.68 -23.84
C VAL A 284 -13.90 -9.68 -24.83
N LEU A 285 -13.35 -10.17 -25.95
CA LEU A 285 -12.82 -9.31 -27.02
C LEU A 285 -13.91 -8.44 -27.68
N ASP A 286 -15.12 -8.97 -27.82
CA ASP A 286 -16.29 -8.24 -28.33
C ASP A 286 -16.76 -7.13 -27.40
N ALA A 287 -16.70 -7.36 -26.08
CA ALA A 287 -16.99 -6.35 -25.08
C ALA A 287 -15.90 -5.26 -25.04
N LEU A 288 -14.62 -5.63 -25.16
CA LEU A 288 -13.53 -4.66 -25.25
C LEU A 288 -13.60 -3.81 -26.52
N SER A 289 -13.94 -4.43 -27.66
CA SER A 289 -14.18 -3.69 -28.92
C SER A 289 -15.34 -2.70 -28.77
N LEU A 290 -16.41 -3.10 -28.07
CA LEU A 290 -17.53 -2.20 -27.76
C LEU A 290 -17.09 -1.04 -26.86
N ALA A 291 -16.29 -1.32 -25.82
CA ALA A 291 -15.74 -0.31 -24.92
C ALA A 291 -14.87 0.74 -25.64
N ARG A 292 -14.11 0.32 -26.67
CA ARG A 292 -13.29 1.20 -27.52
C ARG A 292 -14.09 1.96 -28.59
N GLY A 293 -15.37 1.62 -28.78
CA GLY A 293 -16.18 2.16 -29.88
C GLY A 293 -15.80 1.60 -31.26
N THR A 294 -15.11 0.46 -31.31
CA THR A 294 -14.68 -0.22 -32.54
C THR A 294 -15.52 -1.45 -32.87
N ALA A 295 -16.59 -1.71 -32.13
CA ALA A 295 -17.48 -2.84 -32.40
C ALA A 295 -18.23 -2.63 -33.74
N PRO A 296 -18.31 -3.64 -34.61
CA PRO A 296 -19.15 -3.57 -35.79
C PRO A 296 -20.62 -3.41 -35.36
N GLU A 297 -21.34 -2.54 -36.06
CA GLU A 297 -22.78 -2.35 -35.91
C GLU A 297 -23.47 -3.73 -35.96
N GLN A 298 -24.23 -4.08 -34.92
CA GLN A 298 -25.13 -5.23 -35.02
C GLN A 298 -26.22 -4.86 -36.01
N THR A 299 -26.00 -5.14 -37.30
CA THR A 299 -27.09 -5.23 -38.27
C THR A 299 -28.05 -6.31 -37.78
N LEU A 300 -29.11 -5.90 -37.10
CA LEU A 300 -30.30 -6.70 -36.92
C LEU A 300 -30.74 -7.12 -38.33
N ARG A 301 -30.51 -8.37 -38.70
CA ARG A 301 -31.17 -8.93 -39.88
C ARG A 301 -32.66 -8.80 -39.62
N PRO A 302 -33.42 -8.08 -40.47
CA PRO A 302 -34.86 -8.02 -40.30
C PRO A 302 -35.40 -9.45 -40.31
N ALA A 303 -36.33 -9.72 -39.39
CA ALA A 303 -36.99 -11.01 -39.31
C ALA A 303 -37.53 -11.39 -40.71
N PRO A 304 -37.36 -12.66 -41.15
CA PRO A 304 -37.93 -13.09 -42.41
C PRO A 304 -39.42 -12.77 -42.40
N PRO A 305 -39.98 -12.23 -43.51
CA PRO A 305 -41.38 -11.84 -43.55
C PRO A 305 -42.24 -13.03 -43.15
N THR A 306 -43.04 -12.86 -42.10
CA THR A 306 -44.05 -13.83 -41.70
C THR A 306 -45.01 -14.02 -42.88
N ALA A 307 -44.99 -15.22 -43.46
CA ALA A 307 -45.96 -15.60 -44.48
C ALA A 307 -47.37 -15.38 -43.90
N ARG A 308 -48.16 -14.54 -44.58
CA ARG A 308 -49.58 -14.37 -44.25
C ARG A 308 -50.27 -15.72 -44.42
N PRO A 309 -51.13 -16.15 -43.49
CA PRO A 309 -52.00 -17.28 -43.75
C PRO A 309 -53.00 -16.88 -44.84
N ASP A 310 -53.02 -17.64 -45.93
CA ASP A 310 -54.01 -17.53 -46.99
C ASP A 310 -55.41 -17.65 -46.38
N THR A 311 -56.18 -16.59 -46.51
CA THR A 311 -57.61 -16.58 -46.18
C THR A 311 -58.39 -16.87 -47.46
N ALA A 312 -58.80 -18.12 -47.57
CA ALA A 312 -60.04 -18.66 -48.15
C ALA A 312 -60.52 -18.18 -49.54
N HIS A 313 -60.72 -19.18 -50.40
CA HIS A 313 -62.03 -19.42 -51.01
C HIS A 313 -62.58 -20.77 -50.53
#